data_AF-A0A952KIM0-F1
#
_entry.id   AF-A0A952KIM0-F1
#
_cell.length_a   1.000
_cell.length_b   1.000
_cell.length_c   1.000
_cell.angle_alpha   90.00
_cell.angle_beta   90.00
_cell.angle_gamma   90.00
#
_symmetry.space_group_name_H-M   'P 1'
#
loop_
_entity.id
_entity.type
_entity.pdbx_description
1 polymer ?
#
loop_
_entity_poly.entity_id
_entity_poly.type
_entity_poly.pdbx_seq_one_letter_code
_entity_poly.pdbx_strand_id
1 'polypeptide(L)'
;MSEPTADVIDLLAGVERGSALDRIRAQRSAARENAQKSWAALFEPEEPGTVSALERYAVATFVAALHREPETARFYAEALAGHDSGLAAAVAAEVERA
;
A
#
# COMPACT_ATOMS: atom_id res chain seq x y z
N MET A 1 -7.49 -10.62 -24.14
CA MET A 1 -7.50 -10.98 -22.71
C MET A 1 -6.73 -9.89 -22.01
N SER A 2 -7.37 -9.08 -21.16
CA SER A 2 -6.66 -8.02 -20.44
C SER A 2 -5.58 -8.65 -19.56
N GLU A 3 -4.38 -8.07 -19.56
CA GLU A 3 -3.36 -8.42 -18.57
C GLU A 3 -3.95 -8.25 -17.17
N PRO A 4 -3.70 -9.18 -16.24
CA PRO A 4 -4.08 -8.96 -14.85
C PRO A 4 -3.34 -7.72 -14.37
N THR A 5 -4.07 -6.63 -14.10
CA THR A 5 -3.53 -5.46 -13.42
C THR A 5 -2.81 -5.92 -12.15
N ALA A 6 -1.61 -5.40 -11.90
CA ALA A 6 -0.88 -5.71 -10.67
C ALA A 6 -1.79 -5.40 -9.46
N ASP A 7 -2.07 -6.42 -8.64
CA ASP A 7 -2.87 -6.28 -7.42
C ASP A 7 -1.89 -6.00 -6.27
N VAL A 8 -1.96 -4.80 -5.71
CA VAL A 8 -1.04 -4.34 -4.68
C VAL A 8 -1.18 -5.14 -3.39
N ILE A 9 -2.36 -5.68 -3.11
CA ILE A 9 -2.59 -6.50 -1.93
C ILE A 9 -1.93 -7.87 -2.12
N ASP A 10 -2.01 -8.45 -3.32
CA ASP A 10 -1.28 -9.68 -3.64
C ASP A 10 0.24 -9.45 -3.57
N LEU A 11 0.73 -8.32 -4.07
CA LEU A 11 2.14 -7.94 -3.96
C LEU A 11 2.59 -7.84 -2.49
N LEU A 12 1.88 -7.05 -1.68
CA LEU A 12 2.25 -6.79 -0.29
C LEU A 12 2.05 -8.01 0.62
N ALA A 13 1.10 -8.89 0.30
CA ALA A 13 0.87 -10.13 1.05
C ALA A 13 1.68 -11.32 0.51
N GLY A 14 2.57 -11.11 -0.48
CA GLY A 14 3.40 -12.18 -1.05
C GLY A 14 2.57 -13.29 -1.72
N VAL A 15 1.40 -12.96 -2.27
CA VAL A 15 0.51 -13.93 -2.91
C VAL A 15 1.02 -14.25 -4.31
N GLU A 16 1.65 -15.41 -4.44
CA GLU A 16 2.12 -15.91 -5.73
C GLU A 16 0.95 -16.36 -6.62
N ARG A 17 1.02 -16.01 -7.90
CA ARG A 17 0.02 -16.42 -8.91
C ARG A 17 -0.06 -17.94 -9.00
N GLY A 18 -1.27 -18.49 -8.94
CA GLY A 18 -1.52 -19.92 -8.98
C GLY A 18 -1.24 -20.65 -7.65
N SER A 19 -0.83 -19.94 -6.58
CA SER A 19 -0.74 -20.52 -5.24
C SER A 19 -2.12 -20.92 -4.69
N ALA A 20 -2.13 -21.67 -3.59
CA ALA A 20 -3.38 -22.00 -2.90
C ALA A 20 -4.13 -20.73 -2.44
N LEU A 21 -3.41 -19.72 -1.98
CA LEU A 21 -3.97 -18.47 -1.50
C LEU A 21 -4.54 -17.62 -2.64
N ASP A 22 -3.84 -17.53 -3.79
CA ASP A 22 -4.36 -16.85 -4.99
C ASP A 22 -5.69 -17.49 -5.45
N ARG A 23 -5.77 -18.83 -5.46
CA ARG A 23 -7.01 -19.55 -5.80
C ARG A 23 -8.15 -19.25 -4.83
N ILE A 24 -7.87 -19.14 -3.53
CA ILE A 24 -8.90 -18.79 -2.52
C ILE A 24 -9.37 -17.34 -2.75
N ARG A 25 -8.45 -16.40 -2.95
CA ARG A 25 -8.78 -14.98 -3.21
C ARG A 25 -9.57 -14.82 -4.50
N ALA A 26 -9.26 -15.60 -5.54
CA ALA A 26 -10.00 -15.60 -6.80
C ALA A 26 -11.48 -16.03 -6.66
N GLN A 27 -11.85 -16.78 -5.61
CA GLN A 27 -13.25 -17.12 -5.33
C GLN A 27 -14.08 -15.93 -4.85
N ARG A 28 -13.43 -14.83 -4.43
CA ARG A 28 -14.07 -13.58 -4.01
C ARG A 28 -13.63 -12.42 -4.89
N SER A 29 -13.83 -12.57 -6.20
CA SER A 29 -13.41 -11.59 -7.23
C SER A 29 -13.81 -10.15 -6.91
N ALA A 30 -15.05 -9.91 -6.48
CA ALA A 30 -15.52 -8.57 -6.11
C ALA A 30 -14.75 -7.97 -4.91
N ALA A 31 -14.38 -8.80 -3.92
CA ALA A 31 -13.59 -8.33 -2.77
C ALA A 31 -12.15 -7.99 -3.19
N ARG A 32 -11.54 -8.82 -4.04
CA ARG A 32 -10.20 -8.58 -4.61
C ARG A 32 -10.18 -7.29 -5.43
N GLU A 33 -11.13 -7.15 -6.36
CA GLU A 33 -11.27 -5.96 -7.20
C GLU A 33 -11.50 -4.68 -6.37
N ASN A 34 -12.42 -4.73 -5.40
CA ASN A 34 -12.70 -3.56 -4.56
C ASN A 34 -11.54 -3.21 -3.62
N ALA A 35 -10.72 -4.18 -3.20
CA ALA A 35 -9.51 -3.90 -2.42
C ALA A 35 -8.49 -3.11 -3.25
N GLN A 36 -8.25 -3.52 -4.50
CA GLN A 36 -7.39 -2.78 -5.43
C GLN A 36 -7.95 -1.37 -5.72
N LYS A 37 -9.26 -1.26 -5.97
CA LYS A 37 -9.91 0.05 -6.16
C LYS A 37 -9.80 0.95 -4.94
N SER A 38 -9.91 0.38 -3.74
CA SER A 38 -9.74 1.13 -2.48
C SER A 38 -8.32 1.68 -2.35
N TRP A 39 -7.31 0.88 -2.74
CA TRP A 39 -5.94 1.37 -2.77
C TRP A 39 -5.76 2.49 -3.80
N ALA A 40 -6.28 2.33 -5.03
CA ALA A 40 -6.20 3.36 -6.06
C ALA A 40 -6.90 4.66 -5.63
N ALA A 41 -8.06 4.57 -4.98
CA ALA A 41 -8.76 5.73 -4.43
C ALA A 41 -7.96 6.47 -3.34
N LEU A 42 -7.03 5.79 -2.66
CA LEU A 42 -6.18 6.41 -1.66
C LEU A 42 -4.92 7.02 -2.28
N PHE A 43 -4.22 6.31 -3.17
CA PHE A 43 -2.88 6.70 -3.61
C PHE A 43 -2.80 7.22 -5.04
N GLU A 44 -3.84 6.95 -5.85
CA GLU A 44 -3.99 7.40 -7.23
C GLU A 44 -5.38 8.03 -7.49
N PRO A 45 -5.88 8.93 -6.60
CA PRO A 45 -7.20 9.51 -6.80
C PRO A 45 -7.23 10.46 -8.00
N GLU A 46 -8.27 10.37 -8.82
CA GLU A 46 -8.56 11.34 -9.88
C GLU A 46 -8.77 12.76 -9.30
N GLU A 47 -9.38 12.82 -8.12
CA GLU A 47 -9.59 14.04 -7.33
C GLU A 47 -8.93 13.89 -5.95
N PRO A 48 -7.72 14.44 -5.73
CA PRO A 48 -6.97 14.22 -4.48
C PRO A 48 -7.65 14.69 -3.19
N GLY A 49 -8.59 15.63 -3.30
CA GLY A 49 -9.27 16.24 -2.16
C GLY A 49 -8.31 17.07 -1.31
N THR A 50 -8.55 17.11 0.01
CA THR A 50 -7.79 17.94 0.96
C THR A 50 -6.61 17.24 1.61
N VAL A 51 -6.49 15.92 1.46
CA VAL A 51 -5.37 15.13 2.02
C VAL A 51 -4.42 14.82 0.89
N SER A 52 -3.23 15.40 0.97
CA SER A 52 -2.19 15.28 -0.05
C SER A 52 -1.65 13.84 -0.14
N ALA A 53 -1.09 13.49 -1.30
CA ALA A 53 -0.43 12.18 -1.48
C ALA A 53 0.68 11.96 -0.44
N LEU A 54 1.43 13.01 -0.12
CA LEU A 54 2.51 13.01 0.86
C LEU A 54 1.99 12.67 2.28
N GLU A 55 0.88 13.27 2.72
CA GLU A 55 0.25 12.92 4.00
C GLU A 55 -0.26 11.47 4.00
N ARG A 56 -0.83 11.01 2.89
CA ARG A 56 -1.34 9.63 2.78
C ARG A 56 -0.21 8.60 2.86
N TYR A 57 0.91 8.83 2.17
CA TYR A 57 2.08 7.97 2.25
C TYR A 57 2.76 8.02 3.62
N ALA A 58 2.79 9.18 4.29
CA ALA A 58 3.28 9.30 5.67
C ALA A 58 2.45 8.45 6.65
N VAL A 59 1.12 8.57 6.59
CA VAL A 59 0.22 7.77 7.44
C VAL A 59 0.35 6.28 7.12
N ALA A 60 0.39 5.90 5.84
CA ALA A 60 0.52 4.51 5.43
C ALA A 60 1.83 3.87 5.91
N THR A 61 2.94 4.59 5.79
CA THR A 61 4.26 4.17 6.28
C THR A 61 4.22 3.95 7.79
N PHE A 62 3.72 4.94 8.53
CA PHE A 62 3.66 4.90 9.99
C PHE A 62 2.77 3.75 10.48
N VAL A 63 1.56 3.60 9.93
CA VAL A 63 0.62 2.54 10.32
C VAL A 63 1.17 1.16 10.00
N ALA A 64 1.73 0.94 8.80
CA ALA A 64 2.33 -0.34 8.46
C ALA A 64 3.46 -0.72 9.42
N ALA A 65 4.27 0.26 9.82
CA ALA A 65 5.34 0.03 10.78
C ALA A 65 4.82 -0.27 12.20
N LEU A 66 3.79 0.44 12.67
CA LEU A 66 3.12 0.14 13.95
C LEU A 66 2.57 -1.29 14.01
N HIS A 67 2.08 -1.79 12.87
CA HIS A 67 1.58 -3.15 12.74
C HIS A 67 2.68 -4.20 12.55
N ARG A 68 3.96 -3.80 12.57
CA ARG A 68 5.15 -4.66 12.36
C ARG A 68 5.13 -5.39 11.03
N GLU A 69 4.71 -4.69 9.97
CA GLU A 69 4.72 -5.17 8.59
C GLU A 69 5.87 -4.50 7.81
N PRO A 70 7.12 -4.94 7.97
CA PRO A 70 8.31 -4.22 7.50
C PRO A 70 8.36 -4.06 5.97
N GLU A 71 7.86 -5.04 5.22
CA GLU A 71 7.83 -5.00 3.75
C GLU A 71 6.84 -3.95 3.24
N THR A 72 5.66 -3.88 3.86
CA THR A 72 4.64 -2.87 3.56
C THR A 72 5.08 -1.47 4.01
N ALA A 73 5.70 -1.36 5.19
CA ALA A 73 6.25 -0.10 5.66
C ALA A 73 7.32 0.44 4.71
N ARG A 74 8.25 -0.42 4.26
CA ARG A 74 9.26 -0.05 3.27
C ARG A 74 8.64 0.39 1.95
N PHE A 75 7.64 -0.34 1.45
CA PHE A 75 6.94 0.01 0.21
C PHE A 75 6.39 1.45 0.25
N TYR A 76 5.70 1.83 1.31
CA TYR A 76 5.16 3.19 1.45
C TYR A 76 6.24 4.23 1.77
N ALA A 77 7.28 3.86 2.52
CA ALA A 77 8.41 4.75 2.82
C ALA A 77 9.20 5.14 1.57
N GLU A 78 9.38 4.19 0.63
CA GLU A 78 10.03 4.45 -0.66
C GLU A 78 9.19 5.41 -1.51
N ALA A 79 7.87 5.20 -1.56
CA ALA A 79 6.96 6.13 -2.23
C ALA A 79 7.01 7.53 -1.59
N LEU A 80 6.96 7.62 -0.26
CA LEU A 80 7.08 8.86 0.48
C LEU A 80 8.41 9.57 0.19
N ALA A 81 9.53 8.85 0.22
CA ALA A 81 10.85 9.41 -0.04
C ALA A 81 11.00 9.95 -1.47
N GLY A 82 10.27 9.37 -2.43
CA GLY A 82 10.16 9.90 -3.79
C GLY A 82 9.46 11.27 -3.87
N HIS A 83 8.61 11.60 -2.90
CA HIS A 83 7.96 12.90 -2.77
C HIS A 83 8.72 13.85 -1.85
N ASP A 84 9.14 13.38 -0.67
CA ASP A 84 9.87 14.12 0.36
C ASP A 84 10.69 13.17 1.25
N SER A 85 12.00 13.14 1.03
CA SER A 85 12.93 12.30 1.79
C SER A 85 13.13 12.77 3.23
N GLY A 86 12.97 14.06 3.50
CA GLY A 86 13.07 14.63 4.84
C GLY A 86 11.90 14.17 5.72
N LEU A 87 10.69 14.21 5.17
CA LEU A 87 9.52 13.67 5.85
C LEU A 87 9.59 12.16 6.02
N ALA A 88 10.06 11.41 5.02
CA ALA A 88 10.26 9.96 5.16
C ALA A 88 11.19 9.62 6.35
N ALA A 89 12.29 10.36 6.50
CA ALA A 89 13.21 10.21 7.63
C ALA A 89 12.54 10.60 8.97
N ALA A 90 11.74 11.66 8.99
CA ALA A 90 11.00 12.07 10.18
C ALA A 90 9.99 11.01 10.62
N VAL A 91 9.22 10.45 9.69
CA VAL A 91 8.26 9.36 9.98
C VAL A 91 8.99 8.13 10.52
N ALA A 92 10.12 7.73 9.91
CA ALA A 92 10.92 6.61 10.41
C ALA A 92 11.41 6.85 11.84
N ALA A 93 11.86 8.06 12.17
CA ALA A 93 12.26 8.40 13.53
C ALA A 93 11.09 8.33 14.53
N GLU A 94 9.87 8.69 14.12
CA GLU A 94 8.68 8.59 14.98
C GLU A 94 8.20 7.15 15.18
N VAL A 95 8.35 6.28 14.17
CA VAL A 95 8.09 4.84 14.32
C VAL A 95 8.94 4.23 15.43
N GLU A 96 10.24 4.57 15.50
CA GLU A 96 11.15 4.05 16.53
C GLU A 96 10.82 4.56 17.94
N ARG A 97 9.99 5.62 18.06
CA ARG A 97 9.54 6.17 19.36
C ARG A 97 8.25 5.54 19.88
N ALA A 98 7.48 4.86 19.02
CA ALA A 98 6.15 4.32 19.31
C ALA A 98 6.21 2.95 20.01
#